data_AF-A0A524FDG6-F1
#
_entry.id   AF-A0A524FDG6-F1
#
_cell.length_a   1.000
_cell.length_b   1.000
_cell.length_c   1.000
_cell.angle_alpha   90.00
_cell.angle_beta   90.00
_cell.angle_gamma   90.00
#
_symmetry.space_group_name_H-M   'P 1'
#
loop_
_entity.id
_entity.type
_entity.pdbx_description
1 polymer ?
#
loop_
_entity_poly.entity_id
_entity_poly.type
_entity_poly.pdbx_seq_one_letter_code
_entity_poly.pdbx_strand_id
1 'polypeptide(L)' 'MENENKFALKWHIYGLDYGIPVEIDEWLKKGHPVIVNVSRTIIQEAKNIYMNLKVIFI' A
#
# COMPACT_ATOMS: atom_id res chain seq x y z
N MET A 1 20.45 10.01 -1.38
CA MET A 1 19.07 10.36 -1.77
C MET A 1 18.60 9.27 -2.72
N GLU A 2 18.12 8.13 -2.21
CA GLU A 2 17.81 6.97 -3.07
C GLU A 2 16.82 5.96 -2.44
N ASN A 3 16.30 6.24 -1.24
CA ASN A 3 15.49 5.28 -0.47
C ASN A 3 14.00 5.63 -0.38
N GLU A 4 13.54 6.73 -0.98
CA GLU A 4 12.13 7.16 -0.86
C GLU A 4 11.15 6.35 -1.72
N ASN A 5 11.63 5.60 -2.72
CA ASN A 5 10.79 4.87 -3.68
C ASN A 5 10.69 3.36 -3.46
N LYS A 6 11.06 2.82 -2.29
CA LYS A 6 10.99 1.37 -2.05
C LYS A 6 9.58 0.87 -1.70
N PHE A 7 8.72 1.77 -1.23
CA PHE A 7 7.39 1.42 -0.73
C PHE A 7 6.32 2.28 -1.38
N ALA A 8 5.29 1.61 -1.88
CA ALA A 8 4.07 2.22 -2.42
C ALA A 8 3.17 2.79 -1.30
N LEU A 9 3.15 2.10 -0.15
CA LEU A 9 2.46 2.52 1.06
C LEU A 9 3.40 2.31 2.24
N LYS A 10 3.42 3.23 3.20
CA LYS A 10 4.21 3.10 4.43
C LYS A 10 3.44 3.69 5.61
N TRP A 11 3.46 3.03 6.75
CA TRP A 11 2.85 3.55 7.97
C TRP A 11 3.63 3.11 9.21
N HIS A 12 3.50 3.90 10.27
CA HIS A 12 4.04 3.58 11.58
C HIS A 12 2.90 3.28 12.54
N ILE A 13 2.95 2.15 13.25
CA ILE A 13 1.98 1.82 14.29
C ILE A 13 2.60 0.89 15.33
N TYR A 14 2.26 1.08 16.61
CA TYR A 14 2.78 0.30 17.74
C TYR A 14 4.33 0.23 17.80
N GLY A 15 5.01 1.31 17.43
CA GLY A 15 6.48 1.37 17.47
C GLY A 15 7.19 0.65 16.33
N LEU A 16 6.45 0.22 15.29
CA LEU A 16 6.99 -0.50 14.14
C LEU A 16 6.67 0.23 12.84
N ASP A 17 7.63 0.20 11.91
CA ASP A 17 7.47 0.68 10.55
C ASP A 17 7.04 -0.47 9.63
N TYR A 18 5.98 -0.23 8.88
CA TYR A 18 5.44 -1.16 7.90
C TYR A 18 5.42 -0.51 6.52
N GLY A 19 5.47 -1.33 5.47
CA GLY A 19 5.25 -0.85 4.12
C GLY A 19 4.84 -1.95 3.16
N ILE A 20 4.13 -1.53 2.11
CA ILE A 20 3.86 -2.35 0.94
C ILE A 20 4.91 -2.00 -0.13
N PRO A 21 5.67 -2.99 -0.66
CA PRO A 21 6.72 -2.74 -1.64
C PRO A 21 6.18 -2.09 -2.92
N VAL A 22 6.98 -1.23 -3.56
CA VAL A 22 6.59 -0.46 -4.77
C VAL A 22 6.24 -1.35 -5.97
N GLU A 23 6.71 -2.59 -6.00
CA GLU A 23 6.49 -3.57 -7.07
C GLU A 23 4.99 -3.84 -7.32
N ILE A 24 4.12 -3.58 -6.33
CA ILE A 24 2.67 -3.68 -6.52
C ILE A 24 2.16 -2.75 -7.62
N ASP A 25 2.81 -1.60 -7.84
CA ASP A 25 2.42 -0.67 -8.89
C ASP A 25 2.63 -1.26 -10.27
N GLU A 26 3.68 -2.06 -10.45
CA GLU A 26 3.91 -2.79 -11.71
C GLU A 26 2.90 -3.91 -11.92
N TRP A 27 2.54 -4.63 -10.86
CA TRP A 27 1.52 -5.67 -10.93
C TRP A 27 0.16 -5.09 -11.31
N LEU A 28 -0.22 -3.97 -10.68
CA LEU A 28 -1.45 -3.24 -11.01
C LEU A 28 -1.43 -2.71 -12.44
N LYS A 29 -0.30 -2.14 -12.91
CA LYS A 29 -0.14 -1.70 -14.32
C LYS A 29 -0.29 -2.84 -15.33
N LYS A 30 0.12 -4.06 -14.97
CA LYS A 30 -0.06 -5.28 -15.78
C LYS A 30 -1.48 -5.86 -15.70
N GLY A 31 -2.38 -5.25 -14.92
CA GLY A 31 -3.75 -5.72 -14.73
C GLY A 31 -3.89 -6.86 -13.73
N HIS A 32 -2.84 -7.17 -12.96
CA HIS A 32 -2.93 -8.18 -11.91
C HIS A 32 -3.61 -7.60 -10.67
N PRO A 33 -4.59 -8.30 -10.08
CA PRO A 33 -5.17 -7.89 -8.80
C PRO A 33 -4.13 -8.06 -7.69
N VAL A 34 -4.09 -7.11 -6.76
CA VAL A 34 -3.22 -7.13 -5.58
C VAL A 34 -4.09 -7.13 -4.33
N ILE A 35 -3.83 -8.07 -3.43
CA ILE A 35 -4.48 -8.15 -2.11
C ILE A 35 -3.38 -8.00 -1.06
N VAL A 36 -3.57 -7.04 -0.15
CA VAL A 36 -2.64 -6.77 0.95
C VAL A 36 -3.39 -6.76 2.27
N ASN A 37 -2.74 -7.28 3.31
CA ASN A 37 -3.21 -7.12 4.67
C ASN A 37 -2.57 -5.87 5.27
N VAL A 38 -3.38 -4.95 5.79
CA VAL A 38 -2.94 -3.63 6.24
C VAL A 38 -3.65 -3.19 7.52
N SER A 39 -3.05 -2.23 8.21
CA SER A 39 -3.72 -1.50 9.30
C SER A 39 -4.85 -0.61 8.76
N ARG A 40 -5.86 -0.30 9.60
CA ARG A 40 -6.89 0.69 9.25
C ARG A 40 -6.32 2.10 9.04
N THR A 41 -5.18 2.40 9.65
CA THR A 41 -4.54 3.73 9.60
C THR A 41 -4.07 4.12 8.20
N ILE A 42 -3.66 3.16 7.36
CA ILE A 42 -3.17 3.44 6.00
C ILE A 42 -4.29 3.53 4.95
N ILE A 43 -5.53 3.14 5.29
CA ILE A 43 -6.63 3.05 4.32
C ILE A 43 -6.90 4.39 3.62
N GLN A 44 -6.87 5.51 4.36
CA GLN A 44 -7.18 6.82 3.77
C GLN A 44 -6.11 7.26 2.78
N GLU A 45 -4.83 7.01 3.09
CA GLU A 45 -3.71 7.27 2.19
C GLU A 45 -3.79 6.37 0.94
N ALA A 46 -4.06 5.08 1.14
CA ALA A 46 -4.21 4.13 0.05
C ALA A 46 -5.33 4.53 -0.93
N LYS A 47 -6.45 5.08 -0.43
CA LYS A 47 -7.54 5.62 -1.28
C LYS A 47 -7.14 6.84 -2.10
N ASN A 48 -6.17 7.63 -1.63
CA ASN A 48 -5.66 8.79 -2.37
C ASN A 48 -4.70 8.37 -3.49
N ILE A 49 -4.00 7.24 -3.31
CA ILE A 49 -3.01 6.73 -4.26
C ILE A 49 -3.69 5.82 -5.30
N TYR A 50 -4.59 4.94 -4.88
CA TYR A 50 -5.21 3.91 -5.73
C TYR A 50 -6.70 4.15 -5.92
N MET A 51 -7.07 4.60 -7.13
CA MET A 51 -8.46 4.91 -7.49
C MET A 51 -9.39 3.69 -7.48
N ASN A 52 -8.90 2.52 -7.89
CA ASN A 52 -9.67 1.27 -7.94
C ASN A 52 -9.39 0.36 -6.73
N LEU A 53 -9.56 0.90 -5.53
CA LEU A 53 -9.32 0.20 -4.27
C LEU A 53 -10.64 -0.27 -3.63
N LYS A 54 -10.66 -1.51 -3.15
CA LYS A 54 -11.74 -2.04 -2.30
C LYS A 54 -11.20 -2.43 -0.93
N VAL A 55 -11.87 -1.98 0.12
CA VAL A 55 -11.59 -2.41 1.50
C VAL A 55 -12.49 -3.59 1.81
N ILE A 56 -11.89 -4.73 2.17
CA ILE A 56 -12.60 -5.92 2.64
C ILE A 56 -12.41 -5.97 4.15
N PHE A 57 -13.52 -5.92 4.90
CA PHE A 57 -13.53 -6.17 6.33
C PHE A 57 -14.05 -7.59 6.55
N ILE A 58 -13.23 -8.43 7.18
CA ILE A 58 -13.51 -9.85 7.45
C ILE A 58 -13.80 -10.00 8.94
#